data_AF-A0A3D2V000-F1
#
_entry.id   AF-A0A3D2V000-F1
#
_cell.length_a   1.000
_cell.length_b   1.000
_cell.length_c   1.000
_cell.angle_alpha   90.00
_cell.angle_beta   90.00
_cell.angle_gamma   90.00
#
_symmetry.space_group_name_H-M   'P 1'
#
loop_
_entity.id
_entity.type
_entity.pdbx_description
1 polymer ?
#
loop_
_entity_poly.entity_id
_entity_poly.type
_entity_poly.pdbx_seq_one_letter_code
_entity_poly.pdbx_strand_id
1 'polypeptide(L)'
;MKHLTPKSYVCSYAAGPIVIDGKITDKAWKNAAWSSEFEDIEGDVKPRPRFSTRMKMLWDDEYLYIAAWMKEPHVWGTLTEHDSVIFHDNDFEVFIDPDGDNHEYYEFEMNALNTGWDLFLLKPYKDGGPADNSWEIPGLKTAVHIDGTLNDPSDRDNYWSVEIAIPWSVLAEYAHQASPPNEGDNWRFNYSRVEWRHVIENGQYKKLPKTREDNWVWSPQGIIDMHRPERWGYVWFTKKKRAKVGHQLVETHAMRELLMTVYHHQKSYFGKNKTWAETLEQLDITDTPLNGLNESGFSIRLTEQGYMATYTSTLASGKTVSMQINERSRLMRIADVIK
;
A
#
# COMPACT_ATOMS: atom_id res chain seq x y z
N MET A 1 3.65 19.29 -4.26
CA MET A 1 3.87 17.87 -4.63
C MET A 1 3.14 17.61 -5.93
N LYS A 2 3.62 16.70 -6.79
CA LYS A 2 2.81 16.26 -7.96
C LYS A 2 1.54 15.60 -7.44
N HIS A 3 0.38 16.00 -7.96
CA HIS A 3 -0.89 15.36 -7.63
C HIS A 3 -0.89 13.96 -8.25
N LEU A 4 -0.87 12.93 -7.41
CA LEU A 4 -1.02 11.53 -7.82
C LEU A 4 -2.36 11.04 -7.29
N THR A 5 -3.18 10.51 -8.20
CA THR A 5 -4.47 9.94 -7.80
C THR A 5 -4.23 8.50 -7.39
N PRO A 6 -4.54 8.10 -6.14
CA PRO A 6 -4.41 6.72 -5.74
C PRO A 6 -5.24 5.77 -6.59
N LYS A 7 -4.73 4.57 -6.87
CA LYS A 7 -5.49 3.57 -7.61
C LYS A 7 -6.61 2.98 -6.75
N SER A 8 -7.59 2.36 -7.40
CA SER A 8 -8.68 1.66 -6.72
C SER A 8 -8.91 0.27 -7.30
N TYR A 9 -9.21 -0.68 -6.42
CA TYR A 9 -9.52 -2.08 -6.73
C TYR A 9 -10.76 -2.54 -5.96
N VAL A 10 -11.49 -3.53 -6.48
CA VAL A 10 -12.65 -4.12 -5.78
C VAL A 10 -12.36 -5.58 -5.48
N CYS A 11 -12.18 -5.90 -4.20
CA CYS A 11 -11.97 -7.25 -3.68
C CYS A 11 -13.32 -7.98 -3.56
N SER A 12 -13.50 -8.98 -4.43
CA SER A 12 -14.74 -9.76 -4.51
C SER A 12 -14.70 -10.95 -3.55
N TYR A 13 -15.86 -11.39 -3.11
CA TYR A 13 -15.98 -12.59 -2.29
C TYR A 13 -15.57 -13.84 -3.08
N ALA A 14 -14.84 -14.74 -2.45
CA ALA A 14 -14.42 -15.98 -3.08
C ALA A 14 -15.63 -16.80 -3.54
N ALA A 15 -15.61 -17.25 -4.80
CA ALA A 15 -16.70 -18.01 -5.40
C ALA A 15 -16.62 -19.53 -5.13
N GLY A 16 -15.78 -19.93 -4.19
CA GLY A 16 -15.41 -21.30 -3.85
C GLY A 16 -14.06 -21.33 -3.12
N PRO A 17 -13.57 -22.52 -2.75
CA PRO A 17 -12.27 -22.66 -2.10
C PRO A 17 -11.13 -22.18 -3.01
N ILE A 18 -10.05 -21.74 -2.37
CA ILE A 18 -8.78 -21.38 -3.00
C ILE A 18 -7.71 -22.28 -2.40
N VAL A 19 -6.99 -23.00 -3.25
CA VAL A 19 -5.83 -23.81 -2.86
C VAL A 19 -4.60 -22.94 -3.01
N ILE A 20 -3.85 -22.74 -1.93
CA ILE A 20 -2.62 -21.95 -1.95
C ILE A 20 -1.48 -22.84 -2.45
N ASP A 21 -1.28 -22.88 -3.77
CA ASP A 21 -0.23 -23.66 -4.44
C ASP A 21 0.64 -22.81 -5.40
N GLY A 22 0.41 -21.50 -5.40
CA GLY A 22 1.11 -20.51 -6.22
C GLY A 22 0.50 -20.38 -7.61
N LYS A 23 -0.48 -21.21 -8.00
CA LYS A 23 -1.07 -21.22 -9.34
C LYS A 23 -2.41 -20.52 -9.35
N ILE A 24 -2.46 -19.41 -10.08
CA ILE A 24 -3.65 -18.56 -10.23
C ILE A 24 -4.65 -19.18 -11.24
N THR A 25 -5.02 -20.43 -11.02
CA THR A 25 -5.82 -21.26 -11.95
C THR A 25 -7.17 -21.68 -11.37
N ASP A 26 -7.33 -21.57 -10.06
CA ASP A 26 -8.59 -21.86 -9.38
C ASP A 26 -9.77 -21.08 -9.95
N LYS A 27 -10.95 -21.71 -9.89
CA LYS A 27 -12.18 -21.13 -10.44
C LYS A 27 -12.52 -19.79 -9.77
N ALA A 28 -12.20 -19.63 -8.49
CA ALA A 28 -12.42 -18.38 -7.76
C ALA A 28 -11.64 -17.21 -8.40
N TRP A 29 -10.36 -17.41 -8.74
CA TRP A 29 -9.51 -16.39 -9.37
C TRP A 29 -10.00 -15.93 -10.73
N LYS A 30 -10.74 -16.77 -11.46
CA LYS A 30 -11.31 -16.39 -12.77
C LYS A 30 -12.35 -15.28 -12.64
N ASN A 31 -12.97 -15.12 -11.47
CA ASN A 31 -13.96 -14.07 -11.23
C ASN A 31 -13.35 -12.77 -10.68
N ALA A 32 -12.15 -12.83 -10.11
CA ALA A 32 -11.41 -11.65 -9.69
C ALA A 32 -10.82 -10.91 -10.90
N ALA A 33 -10.98 -9.59 -10.92
CA ALA A 33 -10.33 -8.74 -11.91
C ALA A 33 -8.82 -8.68 -11.67
N TRP A 34 -8.02 -8.58 -12.73
CA TRP A 34 -6.63 -8.17 -12.58
C TRP A 34 -6.55 -6.67 -12.22
N SER A 35 -5.58 -6.30 -11.40
CA SER A 35 -5.17 -4.90 -11.23
C SER A 35 -4.72 -4.30 -12.57
N SER A 36 -4.52 -2.98 -12.60
CA SER A 36 -3.64 -2.40 -13.62
C SER A 36 -2.23 -2.97 -13.49
N GLU A 37 -1.44 -2.86 -14.55
CA GLU A 37 0.01 -3.07 -14.46
C GLU A 37 0.63 -2.21 -13.36
N PHE A 38 1.69 -2.73 -12.75
CA PHE A 38 2.52 -1.95 -11.85
C PHE A 38 3.29 -0.91 -12.65
N GLU A 39 3.66 0.16 -11.97
CA GLU A 39 4.39 1.30 -12.52
C GLU A 39 5.64 1.54 -11.68
N ASP A 40 6.58 2.34 -12.16
CA ASP A 40 7.67 2.80 -11.32
C ASP A 40 7.12 3.57 -10.10
N ILE A 41 7.72 3.38 -8.93
CA ILE A 41 7.28 4.03 -7.69
C ILE A 41 7.25 5.56 -7.79
N GLU A 42 8.10 6.17 -8.61
CA GLU A 42 8.10 7.61 -8.86
C GLU A 42 7.06 8.03 -9.92
N GLY A 43 6.36 7.06 -10.52
CA GLY A 43 5.33 7.25 -11.53
C GLY A 43 5.90 7.45 -12.94
N ASP A 44 5.20 8.24 -13.74
CA ASP A 44 5.51 8.56 -15.15
C ASP A 44 6.80 9.38 -15.38
N VAL A 45 7.47 9.84 -14.31
CA VAL A 45 8.78 10.51 -14.41
C VAL A 45 9.91 9.52 -14.72
N LYS A 46 9.65 8.22 -14.55
CA LYS A 46 10.54 7.11 -14.91
C LYS A 46 9.95 6.27 -16.03
N PRO A 47 10.79 5.50 -16.76
CA PRO A 47 10.30 4.50 -17.70
C PRO A 47 9.38 3.50 -17.01
N ARG A 48 8.45 2.92 -17.78
CA ARG A 48 7.63 1.81 -17.27
C ARG A 48 8.50 0.61 -16.88
N PRO A 49 8.03 -0.24 -15.93
CA PRO A 49 8.68 -1.49 -15.58
C PRO A 49 9.10 -2.32 -16.79
N ARG A 50 10.27 -2.97 -16.70
CA ARG A 50 10.77 -3.84 -17.77
C ARG A 50 9.92 -5.09 -17.92
N PHE A 51 9.32 -5.53 -16.82
CA PHE A 51 8.53 -6.74 -16.76
C PHE A 51 7.15 -6.42 -16.18
N SER A 52 6.14 -7.05 -16.77
CA SER A 52 4.75 -6.89 -16.35
C SER A 52 4.53 -7.56 -14.99
N THR A 53 3.83 -6.85 -14.12
CA THR A 53 3.38 -7.35 -12.81
C THR A 53 1.95 -6.90 -12.59
N ARG A 54 1.09 -7.83 -12.17
CA ARG A 54 -0.31 -7.58 -11.83
C ARG A 54 -0.72 -8.43 -10.64
N MET A 55 -1.69 -7.94 -9.88
CA MET A 55 -2.28 -8.69 -8.76
C MET A 55 -3.78 -8.92 -8.93
N LYS A 56 -4.30 -9.85 -8.13
CA LYS A 56 -5.72 -10.06 -7.85
C LYS A 56 -5.93 -10.17 -6.35
N MET A 57 -7.13 -9.83 -5.92
CA MET A 57 -7.56 -10.08 -4.55
C MET A 57 -8.95 -10.72 -4.52
N LEU A 58 -9.12 -11.60 -3.54
CA LEU A 58 -10.39 -12.19 -3.13
C LEU A 58 -10.45 -12.19 -1.61
N TRP A 59 -11.62 -12.42 -1.05
CA TRP A 59 -11.75 -12.63 0.39
C TRP A 59 -12.90 -13.59 0.71
N ASP A 60 -12.81 -14.26 1.85
CA ASP A 60 -13.94 -14.91 2.49
C ASP A 60 -14.04 -14.50 3.97
N ASP A 61 -14.81 -15.25 4.76
CA ASP A 61 -15.00 -14.96 6.18
C ASP A 61 -13.77 -15.30 7.04
N GLU A 62 -12.79 -16.05 6.53
CA GLU A 62 -11.59 -16.49 7.26
C GLU A 62 -10.32 -15.77 6.78
N TYR A 63 -10.18 -15.57 5.46
CA TYR A 63 -8.95 -15.09 4.84
C TYR A 63 -9.17 -13.93 3.88
N LEU A 64 -8.19 -13.03 3.87
CA LEU A 64 -7.85 -12.20 2.73
C LEU A 64 -6.93 -13.00 1.79
N TYR A 65 -7.29 -13.10 0.51
CA TYR A 65 -6.48 -13.77 -0.50
C TYR A 65 -5.88 -12.77 -1.49
N ILE A 66 -4.58 -12.88 -1.72
CA ILE A 66 -3.82 -12.08 -2.67
C ILE A 66 -3.10 -13.04 -3.61
N ALA A 67 -3.11 -12.73 -4.91
CA ALA A 67 -2.29 -13.42 -5.88
C ALA A 67 -1.59 -12.41 -6.78
N ALA A 68 -0.33 -12.63 -7.10
CA ALA A 68 0.40 -11.81 -8.06
C ALA A 68 1.07 -12.66 -9.14
N TRP A 69 1.00 -12.17 -10.38
CA TRP A 69 1.70 -12.74 -11.51
C TRP A 69 2.77 -11.77 -11.97
N MET A 70 4.00 -12.27 -12.12
CA MET A 70 5.18 -11.47 -12.39
C MET A 70 5.95 -12.08 -13.55
N LYS A 71 5.94 -11.40 -14.71
CA LYS A 71 6.84 -11.75 -15.81
C LYS A 71 8.27 -11.68 -15.29
N GLU A 72 9.04 -12.72 -15.52
CA GLU A 72 10.44 -12.77 -15.11
C GLU A 72 11.18 -13.72 -16.05
N PRO A 73 12.14 -13.23 -16.87
CA PRO A 73 12.99 -14.09 -17.67
C PRO A 73 14.10 -14.81 -16.89
N HIS A 74 14.40 -14.40 -15.67
CA HIS A 74 15.41 -14.99 -14.80
C HIS A 74 14.92 -15.00 -13.36
N VAL A 75 14.36 -16.12 -12.91
CA VAL A 75 13.83 -16.29 -11.56
C VAL A 75 14.96 -16.78 -10.66
N TRP A 76 15.34 -15.95 -9.69
CA TRP A 76 16.43 -16.26 -8.77
C TRP A 76 16.13 -15.72 -7.37
N GLY A 77 16.78 -16.33 -6.38
CA GLY A 77 16.68 -15.96 -4.97
C GLY A 77 17.80 -16.63 -4.18
N THR A 78 18.23 -15.97 -3.12
CA THR A 78 19.37 -16.36 -2.28
C THR A 78 19.02 -16.46 -0.80
N LEU A 79 18.00 -15.72 -0.36
CA LEU A 79 17.56 -15.67 1.03
C LEU A 79 16.60 -16.83 1.30
N THR A 80 16.92 -17.63 2.31
CA THR A 80 16.15 -18.83 2.68
C THR A 80 15.67 -18.83 4.12
N GLU A 81 16.26 -17.99 4.97
CA GLU A 81 15.90 -17.88 6.39
C GLU A 81 14.70 -16.94 6.55
N HIS A 82 13.71 -17.38 7.32
CA HIS A 82 12.58 -16.53 7.75
C HIS A 82 13.11 -15.26 8.42
N ASP A 83 12.47 -14.12 8.16
CA ASP A 83 12.85 -12.78 8.65
C ASP A 83 14.22 -12.28 8.16
N SER A 84 14.72 -12.85 7.07
CA SER A 84 15.75 -12.16 6.29
C SER A 84 15.19 -10.85 5.76
N VAL A 85 16.02 -9.82 5.64
CA VAL A 85 15.63 -8.58 4.95
C VAL A 85 15.42 -8.89 3.46
N ILE A 86 14.16 -9.20 3.06
CA ILE A 86 13.83 -9.92 1.82
C ILE A 86 14.12 -9.11 0.56
N PHE A 87 14.01 -7.78 0.59
CA PHE A 87 14.35 -6.92 -0.55
C PHE A 87 15.80 -7.05 -1.05
N HIS A 88 16.67 -7.80 -0.37
CA HIS A 88 17.96 -8.23 -0.90
C HIS A 88 17.86 -9.39 -1.92
N ASP A 89 16.69 -9.89 -2.25
CA ASP A 89 16.37 -10.65 -3.47
C ASP A 89 15.37 -9.86 -4.34
N ASN A 90 14.98 -10.42 -5.49
CA ASN A 90 13.73 -10.01 -6.12
C ASN A 90 12.57 -10.53 -5.26
N ASP A 91 11.57 -9.68 -5.01
CA ASP A 91 10.45 -10.04 -4.13
C ASP A 91 9.11 -9.45 -4.57
N PHE A 92 8.07 -9.81 -3.81
CA PHE A 92 6.76 -9.23 -3.85
C PHE A 92 6.34 -8.81 -2.45
N GLU A 93 5.90 -7.57 -2.31
CA GLU A 93 5.57 -6.96 -1.03
C GLU A 93 4.08 -6.56 -0.99
N VAL A 94 3.45 -6.74 0.17
CA VAL A 94 2.05 -6.39 0.46
C VAL A 94 2.02 -5.40 1.61
N PHE A 95 1.31 -4.29 1.42
CA PHE A 95 1.15 -3.23 2.41
C PHE A 95 -0.32 -3.00 2.73
N ILE A 96 -0.68 -2.94 4.01
CA ILE A 96 -2.07 -2.86 4.47
C ILE A 96 -2.19 -1.83 5.60
N ASP A 97 -2.91 -0.74 5.35
CA ASP A 97 -3.35 0.24 6.35
C ASP A 97 -4.89 0.13 6.41
N PRO A 98 -5.44 -0.58 7.40
CA PRO A 98 -6.87 -0.89 7.40
C PRO A 98 -7.73 0.38 7.41
N ASP A 99 -7.61 1.24 8.42
CA ASP A 99 -8.50 2.41 8.61
C ASP A 99 -8.05 3.65 7.87
N GLY A 100 -6.87 3.58 7.26
CA GLY A 100 -6.32 4.64 6.45
C GLY A 100 -5.80 5.80 7.29
N ASP A 101 -5.44 5.60 8.55
CA ASP A 101 -4.94 6.68 9.41
C ASP A 101 -3.45 7.01 9.19
N ASN A 102 -2.77 6.30 8.28
CA ASN A 102 -1.34 6.33 7.98
C ASN A 102 -0.42 5.64 9.00
N HIS A 103 -0.97 5.10 10.08
CA HIS A 103 -0.26 4.51 11.21
C HIS A 103 -0.72 3.06 11.34
N GLU A 104 -0.05 2.32 12.23
CA GLU A 104 -0.46 0.96 12.59
C GLU A 104 -0.73 0.04 11.39
N TYR A 105 0.19 0.06 10.43
CA TYR A 105 0.04 -0.66 9.16
C TYR A 105 0.96 -1.87 9.10
N TYR A 106 0.53 -2.84 8.29
CA TYR A 106 1.16 -4.13 8.12
C TYR A 106 1.96 -4.19 6.81
N GLU A 107 3.01 -4.98 6.84
CA GLU A 107 3.86 -5.30 5.69
C GLU A 107 4.15 -6.80 5.67
N PHE A 108 4.14 -7.38 4.48
CA PHE A 108 4.59 -8.74 4.24
C PHE A 108 5.34 -8.82 2.92
N GLU A 109 6.58 -9.31 2.95
CA GLU A 109 7.44 -9.52 1.80
C GLU A 109 7.64 -11.03 1.56
N MET A 110 7.76 -11.43 0.30
CA MET A 110 8.20 -12.79 -0.03
C MET A 110 8.98 -12.87 -1.34
N ASN A 111 10.01 -13.71 -1.38
CA ASN A 111 10.81 -13.96 -2.57
C ASN A 111 10.34 -15.20 -3.36
N ALA A 112 11.02 -15.49 -4.48
CA ALA A 112 10.74 -16.66 -5.32
C ALA A 112 11.04 -18.01 -4.65
N LEU A 113 11.73 -18.03 -3.51
CA LEU A 113 11.97 -19.23 -2.68
C LEU A 113 10.82 -19.49 -1.69
N ASN A 114 9.78 -18.64 -1.68
CA ASN A 114 8.70 -18.64 -0.70
C ASN A 114 9.19 -18.36 0.74
N THR A 115 10.31 -17.65 0.87
CA THR A 115 10.78 -17.12 2.15
C THR A 115 10.05 -15.81 2.41
N GLY A 116 9.41 -15.72 3.58
CA GLY A 116 8.63 -14.56 3.99
C GLY A 116 9.31 -13.73 5.07
N TRP A 117 8.87 -12.47 5.16
CA TRP A 117 9.17 -11.55 6.26
C TRP A 117 7.95 -10.67 6.49
N ASP A 118 7.42 -10.68 7.72
CA ASP A 118 6.32 -9.83 8.14
C ASP A 118 6.79 -8.76 9.12
N LEU A 119 6.18 -7.58 8.99
CA LEU A 119 6.52 -6.43 9.79
C LEU A 119 5.27 -5.63 10.13
N PHE A 120 5.31 -5.01 11.30
CA PHE A 120 4.33 -4.03 11.72
C PHE A 120 4.97 -2.67 11.92
N LEU A 121 4.28 -1.61 11.50
CA LEU A 121 4.76 -0.23 11.67
C LEU A 121 3.72 0.58 12.42
N LEU A 122 4.07 0.94 13.67
CA LEU A 122 3.25 1.82 14.50
C LEU A 122 3.07 3.21 13.85
N LYS A 123 4.09 3.70 13.14
CA LYS A 123 4.07 4.97 12.40
C LYS A 123 5.11 4.96 11.27
N PRO A 124 4.96 5.82 10.24
CA PRO A 124 5.91 5.90 9.14
C PRO A 124 7.36 6.20 9.55
N TYR A 125 8.34 5.66 8.80
CA TYR A 125 9.76 5.95 9.01
C TYR A 125 10.09 7.45 8.97
N LYS A 126 9.45 8.20 8.05
CA LYS A 126 9.59 9.66 7.93
C LYS A 126 9.14 10.43 9.19
N ASP A 127 8.33 9.79 10.02
CA ASP A 127 7.86 10.29 11.33
C ASP A 127 8.59 9.62 12.51
N GLY A 128 9.68 8.90 12.22
CA GLY A 128 10.59 8.29 13.19
C GLY A 128 10.03 7.03 13.84
N GLY A 129 9.19 6.25 13.15
CA GLY A 129 8.78 4.92 13.59
C GLY A 129 9.77 3.86 13.13
N PRO A 130 10.23 2.94 14.00
CA PRO A 130 10.91 1.73 13.54
C PRO A 130 9.89 0.72 13.01
N ALA A 131 10.35 -0.25 12.22
CA ALA A 131 9.60 -1.49 12.03
C ALA A 131 9.70 -2.37 13.29
N ASP A 132 8.60 -3.02 13.60
CA ASP A 132 8.51 -4.10 14.56
C ASP A 132 8.57 -5.44 13.79
N ASN A 133 9.75 -6.06 13.86
CA ASN A 133 10.03 -7.37 13.26
C ASN A 133 9.64 -8.54 14.18
N SER A 134 9.00 -8.27 15.32
CA SER A 134 8.52 -9.31 16.25
C SER A 134 7.04 -9.60 16.11
N TRP A 135 6.34 -8.79 15.30
CA TRP A 135 4.98 -9.10 14.88
C TRP A 135 5.01 -10.25 13.87
N GLU A 136 4.02 -11.12 13.94
CA GLU A 136 3.94 -12.37 13.19
C GLU A 136 2.54 -12.54 12.60
N ILE A 137 2.40 -13.37 11.56
CA ILE A 137 1.09 -13.71 10.97
C ILE A 137 0.70 -15.18 11.24
N PRO A 138 0.26 -15.56 12.46
CA PRO A 138 -0.20 -16.90 12.75
C PRO A 138 -1.30 -17.36 11.80
N GLY A 139 -1.05 -18.46 11.09
CA GLY A 139 -2.01 -19.04 10.13
C GLY A 139 -1.90 -18.49 8.70
N LEU A 140 -0.88 -17.66 8.42
CA LEU A 140 -0.47 -17.29 7.07
C LEU A 140 -0.23 -18.54 6.22
N LYS A 141 -0.70 -18.49 4.98
CA LYS A 141 -0.41 -19.49 3.96
C LYS A 141 0.18 -18.80 2.74
N THR A 142 1.32 -19.27 2.27
CA THR A 142 1.98 -18.76 1.07
C THR A 142 2.42 -19.90 0.17
N ALA A 143 2.40 -19.64 -1.13
CA ALA A 143 3.00 -20.53 -2.11
C ALA A 143 3.51 -19.76 -3.32
N VAL A 144 4.60 -20.26 -3.91
CA VAL A 144 5.18 -19.76 -5.15
C VAL A 144 5.05 -20.83 -6.23
N HIS A 145 4.66 -20.40 -7.43
CA HIS A 145 4.78 -21.18 -8.66
C HIS A 145 5.76 -20.50 -9.62
N ILE A 146 6.61 -21.30 -10.26
CA ILE A 146 7.55 -20.84 -11.28
C ILE A 146 7.26 -21.63 -12.56
N ASP A 147 7.03 -20.90 -13.66
CA ASP A 147 7.02 -21.46 -15.01
C ASP A 147 8.41 -21.23 -15.62
N GLY A 148 9.33 -22.14 -15.28
CA GLY A 148 10.76 -21.98 -15.49
C GLY A 148 11.59 -22.79 -14.48
N THR A 149 12.85 -22.42 -14.32
CA THR A 149 13.84 -23.07 -13.47
C THR A 149 14.45 -22.06 -12.48
N LEU A 150 14.15 -22.22 -11.19
CA LEU A 150 14.71 -21.35 -10.15
C LEU A 150 16.23 -21.45 -10.10
N ASN A 151 16.90 -20.30 -10.05
CA ASN A 151 18.36 -20.19 -9.88
C ASN A 151 19.19 -20.85 -11.01
N ASP A 152 18.62 -21.02 -12.21
CA ASP A 152 19.37 -21.48 -13.38
C ASP A 152 19.64 -20.29 -14.34
N PRO A 153 20.88 -19.79 -14.46
CA PRO A 153 21.21 -18.72 -15.39
C PRO A 153 21.43 -19.20 -16.83
N SER A 154 21.34 -20.52 -17.10
CA SER A 154 21.58 -21.08 -18.42
C SER A 154 20.35 -21.08 -19.33
N ASP A 155 19.15 -20.91 -18.76
CA ASP A 155 17.89 -20.85 -19.48
C ASP A 155 17.17 -19.49 -19.30
N ARG A 156 15.90 -19.44 -19.71
CA ARG A 156 15.03 -18.28 -19.56
C ARG A 156 13.66 -18.75 -19.10
N ASP A 157 13.17 -18.07 -18.08
CA ASP A 157 11.88 -18.34 -17.48
C ASP A 157 10.75 -17.56 -18.14
N ASN A 158 9.52 -17.97 -17.86
CA ASN A 158 8.34 -17.26 -18.31
C ASN A 158 7.86 -16.29 -17.24
N TYR A 159 7.58 -16.78 -16.04
CA TYR A 159 7.06 -15.99 -14.93
C TYR A 159 7.20 -16.75 -13.62
N TRP A 160 7.01 -16.03 -12.53
CA TRP A 160 6.65 -16.61 -11.25
C TRP A 160 5.36 -15.96 -10.74
N SER A 161 4.64 -16.69 -9.90
CA SER A 161 3.43 -16.21 -9.27
C SER A 161 3.38 -16.60 -7.81
N VAL A 162 2.71 -15.78 -7.03
CA VAL A 162 2.50 -16.00 -5.59
C VAL A 162 1.02 -16.10 -5.29
N GLU A 163 0.68 -16.90 -4.30
CA GLU A 163 -0.60 -16.90 -3.62
C GLU A 163 -0.39 -16.75 -2.12
N ILE A 164 -1.16 -15.86 -1.51
CA ILE A 164 -1.08 -15.49 -0.09
C ILE A 164 -2.49 -15.54 0.49
N ALA A 165 -2.67 -16.22 1.62
CA ALA A 165 -3.89 -16.16 2.42
C ALA A 165 -3.56 -15.66 3.83
N ILE A 166 -4.03 -14.47 4.16
CA ILE A 166 -3.83 -13.80 5.45
C ILE A 166 -5.09 -13.95 6.29
N PRO A 167 -5.03 -14.55 7.48
CA PRO A 167 -6.18 -14.63 8.38
C PRO A 167 -6.68 -13.24 8.80
N TRP A 168 -7.99 -13.02 8.71
CA TRP A 168 -8.59 -11.76 9.17
C TRP A 168 -8.40 -11.50 10.67
N SER A 169 -8.24 -12.56 11.46
CA SER A 169 -7.99 -12.46 12.90
C SER A 169 -6.70 -11.71 13.22
N VAL A 170 -5.67 -11.85 12.40
CA VAL A 170 -4.38 -11.15 12.57
C VAL A 170 -4.52 -9.69 12.18
N LEU A 171 -5.16 -9.42 11.03
CA LEU A 171 -5.41 -8.06 10.57
C LEU A 171 -6.38 -7.28 11.48
N ALA A 172 -7.10 -7.96 12.38
CA ALA A 172 -8.00 -7.33 13.34
C ALA A 172 -7.26 -6.61 14.50
N GLU A 173 -5.99 -6.94 14.76
CA GLU A 173 -5.25 -6.44 15.93
C GLU A 173 -5.15 -4.91 15.98
N TYR A 174 -5.00 -4.28 14.81
CA TYR A 174 -4.86 -2.83 14.64
C TYR A 174 -5.79 -2.27 13.55
N ALA A 175 -6.83 -3.01 13.15
CA ALA A 175 -7.71 -2.55 12.09
C ALA A 175 -8.56 -1.32 12.45
N HIS A 176 -8.89 -1.16 13.73
CA HIS A 176 -9.82 -0.14 14.27
C HIS A 176 -11.17 -0.04 13.55
N GLN A 177 -11.52 -1.07 12.79
CA GLN A 177 -12.78 -1.26 12.07
C GLN A 177 -13.05 -2.76 11.87
N ALA A 178 -14.11 -3.10 11.15
CA ALA A 178 -14.46 -4.50 10.90
C ALA A 178 -13.36 -5.26 10.14
N SER A 179 -12.91 -6.38 10.72
CA SER A 179 -12.04 -7.38 10.10
C SER A 179 -12.63 -8.77 10.42
N PRO A 180 -13.18 -9.52 9.45
CA PRO A 180 -13.27 -9.19 8.02
C PRO A 180 -14.08 -7.92 7.72
N PRO A 181 -13.81 -7.20 6.61
CA PRO A 181 -14.56 -6.01 6.21
C PRO A 181 -16.04 -6.29 5.91
N ASN A 182 -16.90 -5.29 6.06
CA ASN A 182 -18.29 -5.35 5.60
C ASN A 182 -18.42 -5.03 4.10
N GLU A 183 -19.60 -5.29 3.52
CA GLU A 183 -19.92 -4.82 2.16
C GLU A 183 -19.77 -3.30 2.06
N GLY A 184 -18.93 -2.85 1.13
CA GLY A 184 -18.68 -1.43 0.88
C GLY A 184 -17.61 -0.81 1.76
N ASP A 185 -17.05 -1.54 2.73
CA ASP A 185 -15.87 -1.08 3.47
C ASP A 185 -14.69 -0.98 2.50
N ASN A 186 -13.75 -0.08 2.82
CA ASN A 186 -12.53 0.09 2.05
C ASN A 186 -11.34 0.28 2.98
N TRP A 187 -10.24 -0.36 2.63
CA TRP A 187 -8.96 -0.21 3.32
C TRP A 187 -7.91 0.31 2.34
N ARG A 188 -6.78 0.75 2.88
CA ARG A 188 -5.65 1.25 2.10
C ARG A 188 -4.67 0.10 1.86
N PHE A 189 -4.35 -0.12 0.60
CA PHE A 189 -3.40 -1.16 0.20
C PHE A 189 -2.41 -0.63 -0.81
N ASN A 190 -1.21 -1.18 -0.78
CA ASN A 190 -0.36 -1.13 -1.95
C ASN A 190 0.49 -2.39 -2.04
N TYR A 191 1.17 -2.52 -3.17
CA TYR A 191 1.95 -3.69 -3.52
C TYR A 191 3.22 -3.21 -4.20
N SER A 192 4.33 -3.87 -3.90
CA SER A 192 5.61 -3.61 -4.55
C SER A 192 6.15 -4.90 -5.16
N ARG A 193 6.99 -4.73 -6.17
CA ARG A 193 7.96 -5.70 -6.63
C ARG A 193 9.30 -5.02 -6.59
N VAL A 194 10.21 -5.54 -5.78
CA VAL A 194 11.62 -5.16 -5.85
C VAL A 194 12.27 -5.98 -6.96
N GLU A 195 12.94 -5.27 -7.88
CA GLU A 195 13.59 -5.87 -9.03
C GLU A 195 15.06 -5.44 -9.12
N TRP A 196 15.95 -6.38 -8.86
CA TRP A 196 17.38 -6.21 -9.02
C TRP A 196 17.84 -6.53 -10.45
N ARG A 197 18.65 -5.63 -10.98
CA ARG A 197 19.44 -5.93 -12.16
C ARG A 197 20.56 -6.89 -11.78
N HIS A 198 20.83 -7.84 -12.66
CA HIS A 198 21.88 -8.83 -12.45
C HIS A 198 22.77 -8.96 -13.70
N VAL A 199 23.91 -9.60 -13.48
CA VAL A 199 24.80 -10.16 -14.49
C VAL A 199 25.02 -11.64 -14.18
N ILE A 200 25.40 -12.41 -15.18
CA ILE A 200 25.80 -13.80 -14.99
C ILE A 200 27.33 -13.84 -14.96
N GLU A 201 27.89 -14.24 -13.83
CA GLU A 201 29.34 -14.42 -13.64
C GLU A 201 29.62 -15.83 -13.14
N ASN A 202 30.50 -16.56 -13.83
CA ASN A 202 30.86 -17.95 -13.50
C ASN A 202 29.64 -18.88 -13.34
N GLY A 203 28.61 -18.70 -14.18
CA GLY A 203 27.39 -19.50 -14.14
C GLY A 203 26.49 -19.23 -12.93
N GLN A 204 26.61 -18.05 -12.31
CA GLN A 204 25.75 -17.63 -11.20
C GLN A 204 25.21 -16.23 -11.42
N TYR A 205 23.98 -16.00 -10.95
CA TYR A 205 23.41 -14.66 -10.85
C TYR A 205 24.20 -13.83 -9.84
N LYS A 206 24.54 -12.60 -10.22
CA LYS A 206 25.08 -11.58 -9.33
C LYS A 206 24.41 -10.26 -9.59
N LYS A 207 24.02 -9.57 -8.52
CA LYS A 207 23.50 -8.19 -8.63
C LYS A 207 24.51 -7.29 -9.34
N LEU A 208 24.01 -6.42 -10.20
CA LEU A 208 24.82 -5.44 -10.90
C LEU A 208 25.43 -4.46 -9.87
N PRO A 209 26.77 -4.38 -9.75
CA PRO A 209 27.39 -3.58 -8.69
C PRO A 209 27.04 -2.10 -8.78
N LYS A 210 26.93 -1.43 -7.62
CA LYS A 210 26.67 0.01 -7.49
C LYS A 210 25.36 0.47 -8.17
N THR A 211 24.40 -0.43 -8.30
CA THR A 211 23.04 -0.08 -8.71
C THR A 211 22.09 -0.24 -7.53
N ARG A 212 20.94 0.42 -7.63
CA ARG A 212 19.80 0.20 -6.74
C ARG A 212 18.80 -0.69 -7.45
N GLU A 213 17.99 -1.35 -6.64
CA GLU A 213 16.77 -2.01 -7.05
C GLU A 213 15.81 -1.05 -7.75
N ASP A 214 15.08 -1.56 -8.74
CA ASP A 214 13.91 -0.88 -9.26
C ASP A 214 12.71 -1.25 -8.36
N ASN A 215 11.92 -0.25 -7.97
CA ASN A 215 10.73 -0.45 -7.13
C ASN A 215 9.49 -0.23 -8.01
N TRP A 216 8.76 -1.30 -8.29
CA TRP A 216 7.56 -1.25 -9.14
C TRP A 216 6.33 -1.50 -8.30
N VAL A 217 5.36 -0.58 -8.34
CA VAL A 217 4.23 -0.58 -7.42
C VAL A 217 2.90 -0.54 -8.13
N TRP A 218 1.85 -1.03 -7.47
CA TRP A 218 0.49 -0.90 -7.99
C TRP A 218 0.07 0.57 -8.06
N SER A 219 0.07 1.28 -6.93
CA SER A 219 -0.26 2.70 -6.82
C SER A 219 1.02 3.53 -6.64
N PRO A 220 1.42 4.37 -7.62
CA PRO A 220 2.64 5.16 -7.53
C PRO A 220 2.69 6.10 -6.33
N GLN A 221 3.88 6.22 -5.75
CA GLN A 221 4.14 7.08 -4.59
C GLN A 221 4.73 8.42 -5.01
N GLY A 222 5.33 8.56 -6.19
CA GLY A 222 5.98 9.79 -6.67
C GLY A 222 7.36 10.07 -6.04
N ILE A 223 7.84 9.16 -5.20
CA ILE A 223 9.15 9.16 -4.55
C ILE A 223 9.47 7.72 -4.14
N ILE A 224 10.74 7.33 -4.13
CA ILE A 224 11.20 6.02 -3.64
C ILE A 224 11.06 5.98 -2.11
N ASP A 225 9.85 5.72 -1.64
CA ASP A 225 9.47 5.63 -0.23
C ASP A 225 8.09 4.94 -0.14
N MET A 226 8.11 3.62 0.06
CA MET A 226 6.91 2.79 0.07
C MET A 226 6.08 2.98 1.34
N HIS A 227 6.71 3.44 2.42
CA HIS A 227 6.10 3.73 3.73
C HIS A 227 5.43 5.11 3.78
N ARG A 228 4.59 5.35 2.78
CA ARG A 228 3.70 6.51 2.65
C ARG A 228 2.25 6.06 2.48
N PRO A 229 1.61 5.52 3.53
CA PRO A 229 0.24 5.02 3.42
C PRO A 229 -0.77 6.07 2.94
N GLU A 230 -0.43 7.36 3.08
CA GLU A 230 -1.24 8.45 2.56
C GLU A 230 -1.43 8.39 1.03
N ARG A 231 -0.57 7.69 0.30
CA ARG A 231 -0.59 7.57 -1.18
C ARG A 231 -0.96 6.17 -1.69
N TRP A 232 -1.14 5.19 -0.81
CA TRP A 232 -1.54 3.84 -1.18
C TRP A 232 -2.90 3.81 -1.88
N GLY A 233 -3.24 2.74 -2.59
CA GLY A 233 -4.53 2.63 -3.26
C GLY A 233 -5.68 2.32 -2.30
N TYR A 234 -6.91 2.34 -2.81
CA TYR A 234 -8.11 1.93 -2.09
C TYR A 234 -8.58 0.55 -2.57
N VAL A 235 -8.76 -0.39 -1.65
CA VAL A 235 -9.41 -1.67 -1.94
C VAL A 235 -10.78 -1.67 -1.30
N TRP A 236 -11.82 -1.81 -2.13
CA TRP A 236 -13.21 -1.90 -1.70
C TRP A 236 -13.65 -3.35 -1.59
N PHE A 237 -14.32 -3.72 -0.51
CA PHE A 237 -14.74 -5.08 -0.26
C PHE A 237 -16.21 -5.28 -0.63
N THR A 238 -16.51 -6.38 -1.34
CA THR A 238 -17.88 -6.77 -1.67
C THR A 238 -18.07 -8.27 -1.48
N LYS A 239 -19.22 -8.67 -0.90
CA LYS A 239 -19.75 -10.03 -0.81
C LYS A 239 -20.21 -10.55 -2.19
N LYS A 240 -20.23 -9.71 -3.24
CA LYS A 240 -20.45 -10.16 -4.62
C LYS A 240 -19.28 -11.02 -5.07
N LYS A 241 -19.59 -12.17 -5.68
CA LYS A 241 -18.61 -13.12 -6.23
C LYS A 241 -17.90 -12.65 -7.50
N ARG A 242 -18.31 -11.50 -8.05
CA ARG A 242 -17.73 -10.85 -9.22
C ARG A 242 -18.03 -9.35 -9.17
N ALA A 243 -17.02 -8.54 -9.01
CA ALA A 243 -17.14 -7.09 -9.08
C ALA A 243 -16.92 -6.55 -10.50
N LYS A 244 -17.40 -5.33 -10.74
CA LYS A 244 -16.96 -4.52 -11.88
C LYS A 244 -15.62 -3.87 -11.54
N VAL A 245 -14.82 -3.59 -12.56
CA VAL A 245 -13.55 -2.86 -12.40
C VAL A 245 -13.84 -1.41 -12.05
N GLY A 246 -13.13 -0.89 -11.05
CA GLY A 246 -13.14 0.52 -10.67
C GLY A 246 -14.18 0.85 -9.59
N HIS A 247 -13.75 1.64 -8.61
CA HIS A 247 -14.61 2.32 -7.65
C HIS A 247 -14.17 3.79 -7.59
N GLN A 248 -15.11 4.68 -7.29
CA GLN A 248 -14.76 6.07 -7.00
C GLN A 248 -13.96 6.12 -5.69
N LEU A 249 -13.10 7.14 -5.57
CA LEU A 249 -12.42 7.42 -4.31
C LEU A 249 -13.46 7.73 -3.23
N VAL A 250 -13.08 7.49 -1.97
CA VAL A 250 -13.93 7.87 -0.83
C VAL A 250 -14.24 9.38 -0.88
N GLU A 251 -15.46 9.77 -0.50
CA GLU A 251 -15.89 11.18 -0.53
C GLU A 251 -14.97 12.11 0.29
N THR A 252 -14.29 11.56 1.30
CA THR A 252 -13.34 12.26 2.16
C THR A 252 -11.94 12.38 1.57
N HIS A 253 -11.67 11.87 0.37
CA HIS A 253 -10.31 11.85 -0.20
C HIS A 253 -9.74 13.26 -0.41
N ALA A 254 -10.55 14.22 -0.87
CA ALA A 254 -10.08 15.61 -1.00
C ALA A 254 -9.69 16.21 0.37
N MET A 255 -10.40 15.85 1.44
CA MET A 255 -10.09 16.28 2.80
C MET A 255 -8.74 15.71 3.25
N ARG A 256 -8.49 14.42 2.96
CA ARG A 256 -7.20 13.74 3.18
C ARG A 256 -6.07 14.48 2.48
N GLU A 257 -6.23 14.75 1.18
CA GLU A 257 -5.19 15.42 0.38
C GLU A 257 -4.86 16.83 0.92
N LEU A 258 -5.87 17.58 1.34
CA LEU A 258 -5.67 18.89 1.97
C LEU A 258 -4.87 18.76 3.28
N LEU A 259 -5.28 17.87 4.17
CA LEU A 259 -4.61 17.68 5.46
C LEU A 259 -3.16 17.17 5.27
N MET A 260 -2.92 16.26 4.34
CA MET A 260 -1.57 15.82 4.02
C MET A 260 -0.72 16.93 3.39
N THR A 261 -1.32 17.79 2.56
CA THR A 261 -0.65 18.99 2.02
C THR A 261 -0.22 19.90 3.16
N VAL A 262 -1.12 20.19 4.11
CA VAL A 262 -0.81 20.97 5.31
C VAL A 262 0.31 20.32 6.12
N TYR A 263 0.28 19.00 6.32
CA TYR A 263 1.35 18.29 7.03
C TYR A 263 2.72 18.47 6.36
N HIS A 264 2.80 18.28 5.05
CA HIS A 264 4.07 18.40 4.35
C HIS A 264 4.60 19.85 4.36
N HIS A 265 3.72 20.83 4.21
CA HIS A 265 4.10 22.25 4.32
C HIS A 265 4.53 22.61 5.74
N GLN A 266 3.85 22.09 6.78
CA GLN A 266 4.24 22.26 8.17
C GLN A 266 5.63 21.69 8.45
N LYS A 267 5.95 20.47 7.96
CA LYS A 267 7.28 19.88 8.11
C LYS A 267 8.36 20.73 7.44
N SER A 268 8.08 21.25 6.24
CA SER A 268 9.00 22.18 5.56
C SER A 268 9.17 23.50 6.32
N TYR A 269 8.07 24.07 6.81
CA TYR A 269 8.08 25.33 7.56
C TYR A 269 8.86 25.19 8.87
N PHE A 270 8.58 24.15 9.65
CA PHE A 270 9.31 23.84 10.89
C PHE A 270 10.80 23.59 10.62
N GLY A 271 11.15 22.89 9.53
CA GLY A 271 12.53 22.67 9.13
C GLY A 271 13.33 23.98 8.98
N LYS A 272 12.70 25.03 8.42
CA LYS A 272 13.30 26.35 8.18
C LYS A 272 13.23 27.27 9.40
N ASN A 273 12.07 27.36 10.05
CA ASN A 273 11.76 28.38 11.05
C ASN A 273 11.90 27.90 12.50
N LYS A 274 11.95 26.57 12.71
CA LYS A 274 11.95 25.93 14.04
C LYS A 274 10.69 26.23 14.88
N THR A 275 9.63 26.69 14.23
CA THR A 275 8.29 26.91 14.78
C THR A 275 7.26 26.33 13.82
N TRP A 276 6.03 26.10 14.29
CA TRP A 276 4.92 25.66 13.43
C TRP A 276 4.13 26.87 12.93
N ALA A 277 3.57 26.77 11.73
CA ALA A 277 2.71 27.80 11.19
C ALA A 277 1.32 27.77 11.85
N GLU A 278 0.72 28.95 11.96
CA GLU A 278 -0.61 29.22 12.49
C GLU A 278 -1.64 29.52 11.39
N THR A 279 -1.19 29.74 10.15
CA THR A 279 -2.09 30.09 9.04
C THR A 279 -1.69 29.40 7.74
N LEU A 280 -2.63 29.31 6.79
CA LEU A 280 -2.36 28.75 5.46
C LEU A 280 -1.40 29.62 4.64
N GLU A 281 -1.44 30.94 4.83
CA GLU A 281 -0.54 31.89 4.17
C GLU A 281 0.91 31.67 4.59
N GLN A 282 1.17 31.40 5.88
CA GLN A 282 2.52 31.05 6.35
C GLN A 282 3.03 29.72 5.75
N LEU A 283 2.10 28.85 5.36
CA LEU A 283 2.39 27.59 4.70
C LEU A 283 2.50 27.75 3.17
N ASP A 284 2.36 28.94 2.60
CA ASP A 284 2.28 29.14 1.15
C ASP A 284 1.15 28.30 0.48
N ILE A 285 0.07 28.02 1.22
CA ILE A 285 -1.13 27.34 0.69
C ILE A 285 -2.17 28.41 0.37
N THR A 286 -2.20 28.86 -0.87
CA THR A 286 -3.03 30.00 -1.33
C THR A 286 -4.09 29.61 -2.35
N ASP A 287 -4.17 28.32 -2.71
CA ASP A 287 -5.15 27.82 -3.68
C ASP A 287 -6.58 28.02 -3.16
N THR A 288 -7.42 28.66 -3.97
CA THR A 288 -8.84 28.85 -3.68
C THR A 288 -9.68 28.36 -4.85
N PRO A 289 -10.59 27.39 -4.64
CA PRO A 289 -10.83 26.60 -3.42
C PRO A 289 -9.69 25.62 -3.08
N LEU A 290 -9.48 25.33 -1.78
CA LEU A 290 -8.42 24.44 -1.27
C LEU A 290 -8.62 23.01 -1.75
N ASN A 291 -7.97 22.57 -2.83
CA ASN A 291 -8.26 21.28 -3.48
C ASN A 291 -9.75 21.11 -3.83
N GLY A 292 -10.44 22.18 -4.25
CA GLY A 292 -11.88 22.13 -4.50
C GLY A 292 -12.75 22.24 -3.25
N LEU A 293 -12.16 22.37 -2.07
CA LEU A 293 -12.86 22.46 -0.79
C LEU A 293 -13.04 23.90 -0.30
N ASN A 294 -14.12 24.13 0.45
CA ASN A 294 -14.41 25.43 1.06
C ASN A 294 -13.48 25.67 2.26
N GLU A 295 -12.77 26.78 2.26
CA GLU A 295 -11.83 27.20 3.31
C GLU A 295 -12.47 27.33 4.69
N SER A 296 -13.76 27.70 4.78
CA SER A 296 -14.47 27.82 6.07
C SER A 296 -14.54 26.52 6.87
N GLY A 297 -14.33 25.36 6.23
CA GLY A 297 -14.22 24.07 6.91
C GLY A 297 -12.86 23.82 7.56
N PHE A 298 -11.84 24.62 7.24
CA PHE A 298 -10.46 24.42 7.69
C PHE A 298 -10.16 25.22 8.96
N SER A 299 -9.38 24.63 9.86
CA SER A 299 -8.74 25.35 10.96
C SER A 299 -7.40 24.73 11.33
N ILE A 300 -6.52 25.54 11.91
CA ILE A 300 -5.27 25.09 12.50
C ILE A 300 -5.09 25.71 13.89
N ARG A 301 -4.63 24.90 14.84
CA ARG A 301 -4.33 25.35 16.20
C ARG A 301 -2.96 24.83 16.61
N LEU A 302 -2.17 25.67 17.28
CA LEU A 302 -0.94 25.21 17.92
C LEU A 302 -1.29 24.40 19.18
N THR A 303 -0.44 23.45 19.51
CA THR A 303 -0.51 22.65 20.73
C THR A 303 0.84 22.69 21.43
N GLU A 304 0.92 22.22 22.67
CA GLU A 304 2.21 22.10 23.38
C GLU A 304 3.20 21.19 22.64
N GLN A 305 2.69 20.24 21.84
CA GLN A 305 3.49 19.23 21.15
C GLN A 305 3.69 19.54 19.65
N GLY A 306 2.99 20.53 19.11
CA GLY A 306 3.09 20.91 17.71
C GLY A 306 1.88 21.68 17.21
N TYR A 307 1.10 21.07 16.33
CA TYR A 307 -0.13 21.66 15.79
C TYR A 307 -1.21 20.59 15.59
N MET A 308 -2.44 21.06 15.40
CA MET A 308 -3.55 20.24 14.94
C MET A 308 -4.26 20.99 13.81
N ALA A 309 -4.24 20.42 12.61
CA ALA A 309 -5.03 20.91 11.49
C ALA A 309 -6.32 20.08 11.39
N THR A 310 -7.45 20.75 11.21
CA THR A 310 -8.78 20.13 11.14
C THR A 310 -9.46 20.57 9.85
N TYR A 311 -10.15 19.66 9.19
CA TYR A 311 -11.08 19.99 8.13
C TYR A 311 -12.45 19.36 8.40
N THR A 312 -13.51 20.17 8.34
CA THR A 312 -14.89 19.74 8.55
C THR A 312 -15.73 20.05 7.31
N SER A 313 -16.47 19.06 6.82
CA SER A 313 -17.37 19.23 5.68
C SER A 313 -18.63 18.39 5.81
N THR A 314 -19.70 18.83 5.15
CA THR A 314 -20.90 18.02 4.94
C THR A 314 -20.74 17.26 3.63
N LEU A 315 -20.73 15.94 3.72
CA LEU A 315 -20.63 15.02 2.59
C LEU A 315 -21.88 15.07 1.71
N ALA A 316 -21.80 14.49 0.50
CA ALA A 316 -22.95 14.44 -0.42
C ALA A 316 -24.12 13.65 0.17
N SER A 317 -23.82 12.70 1.06
CA SER A 317 -24.78 11.96 1.88
C SER A 317 -25.53 12.81 2.93
N GLY A 318 -25.17 14.09 3.12
CA GLY A 318 -25.71 14.98 4.16
C GLY A 318 -25.04 14.81 5.53
N LYS A 319 -24.08 13.89 5.64
CA LYS A 319 -23.35 13.59 6.88
C LYS A 319 -22.22 14.59 7.10
N THR A 320 -22.13 15.18 8.29
CA THR A 320 -20.99 16.05 8.64
C THR A 320 -19.83 15.19 9.12
N VAL A 321 -18.66 15.39 8.54
CA VAL A 321 -17.42 14.68 8.86
C VAL A 321 -16.32 15.68 9.19
N SER A 322 -15.58 15.41 10.25
CA SER A 322 -14.37 16.13 10.62
C SER A 322 -13.16 15.20 10.55
N MET A 323 -12.07 15.66 9.93
CA MET A 323 -10.79 14.97 9.90
C MET A 323 -9.70 15.85 10.48
N GLN A 324 -8.71 15.24 11.12
CA GLN A 324 -7.60 15.93 11.76
C GLN A 324 -6.25 15.31 11.39
N ILE A 325 -5.21 16.13 11.39
CA ILE A 325 -3.81 15.69 11.26
C ILE A 325 -2.91 16.53 12.17
N ASN A 326 -1.82 15.93 12.62
CA ASN A 326 -0.79 16.56 13.45
C ASN A 326 0.63 16.35 12.88
N GLU A 327 1.66 16.70 13.64
CA GLU A 327 3.06 16.62 13.25
C GLU A 327 3.59 15.22 12.97
N ARG A 328 2.80 14.18 13.27
CA ARG A 328 3.15 12.76 13.10
C ARG A 328 2.49 12.10 11.90
N SER A 329 1.77 12.87 11.07
CA SER A 329 1.01 12.40 9.90
C SER A 329 -0.20 11.49 10.15
N ARG A 330 -0.57 11.22 11.41
CA ARG A 330 -1.75 10.40 11.72
C ARG A 330 -3.04 11.15 11.37
N LEU A 331 -3.87 10.54 10.53
CA LEU A 331 -5.17 11.08 10.12
C LEU A 331 -6.28 10.54 11.01
N MET A 332 -6.91 11.40 11.79
CA MET A 332 -7.97 10.99 12.70
C MET A 332 -9.32 11.47 12.17
N ARG A 333 -10.29 10.57 12.07
CA ARG A 333 -11.69 10.94 11.85
C ARG A 333 -12.35 11.22 13.19
N ILE A 334 -12.79 12.46 13.39
CA ILE A 334 -13.55 12.84 14.58
C ILE A 334 -15.02 12.67 14.26
N ALA A 335 -15.70 11.93 15.14
CA ALA A 335 -17.05 11.38 15.02
C ALA A 335 -18.03 12.21 14.19
N ASP A 336 -18.92 11.49 13.51
CA ASP A 336 -19.95 12.07 12.69
C ASP A 336 -21.04 12.69 13.57
N VAL A 337 -21.11 14.03 13.61
CA VAL A 337 -22.22 14.70 14.27
C VAL A 337 -23.42 14.61 13.34
N ILE A 338 -24.35 13.71 13.65
CA ILE A 338 -25.69 13.75 13.08
C ILE A 338 -26.34 15.01 13.68
N LYS A 339 -26.57 16.02 12.84
CA LYS A 339 -27.37 17.18 13.24
C LYS A 339 -28.84 16.82 13.31
#